data_AF-A0A842RJB9-F1
#
_entry.id   AF-A0A842RJB9-F1
#
_cell.length_a   1.000
_cell.length_b   1.000
_cell.length_c   1.000
_cell.angle_alpha   90.00
_cell.angle_beta   90.00
_cell.angle_gamma   90.00
#
_symmetry.space_group_name_H-M   'P 1'
#
loop_
_entity.id
_entity.type
_entity.pdbx_description
1 polymer ?
#
loop_
_entity_poly.entity_id
_entity_poly.type
_entity_poly.pdbx_seq_one_letter_code
_entity_poly.pdbx_strand_id
1 'polypeptide(L)'
;MSATSSKTSLETSDQRKVCLTSQTTWAFFTYASYISFFFNIVAYPAHVILLPYYLIAILARGKPPQFLNKWVYFNSHGLFRAKHQEGEVWRDYWCLYYIYFGFILNFVLWLLAITLLSLIFTIFVFIEEWRIITNVMYRLTFGSWIKIVNDPEELQGTSTDDVTEGGTEPKVADEESEIKGKKKEVTVCPVCGVEIDSKTTYCPKCGSYIE
;
A
#
# COMPACT_ATOMS: atom_id res chain seq x y z
N MET A 1 -61.07 -16.18 49.93
CA MET A 1 -60.78 -16.52 48.52
C MET A 1 -60.92 -15.25 47.71
N SER A 2 -59.81 -14.54 47.43
CA SER A 2 -59.81 -13.38 46.54
C SER A 2 -58.56 -13.46 45.69
N ALA A 3 -58.75 -13.79 44.42
CA ALA A 3 -57.72 -13.90 43.41
C ALA A 3 -57.45 -12.50 42.83
N THR A 4 -56.27 -11.95 43.09
CA THR A 4 -55.77 -10.74 42.42
C THR A 4 -55.03 -11.16 41.16
N SER A 5 -55.69 -10.95 40.02
CA SER A 5 -55.17 -11.06 38.66
C SER A 5 -54.19 -9.92 38.39
N SER A 6 -52.89 -10.20 38.29
CA SER A 6 -51.89 -9.26 37.77
C SER A 6 -51.76 -9.45 36.26
N LYS A 7 -52.17 -8.44 35.49
CA LYS A 7 -51.93 -8.35 34.05
C LYS A 7 -50.49 -7.92 33.81
N THR A 8 -49.66 -8.87 33.41
CA THR A 8 -48.33 -8.64 32.84
C THR A 8 -48.51 -8.15 31.40
N SER A 9 -48.46 -6.84 31.17
CA SER A 9 -48.40 -6.27 29.83
C SER A 9 -47.00 -6.51 29.25
N LEU A 10 -46.90 -7.44 28.32
CA LEU A 10 -45.75 -7.57 27.41
C LEU A 10 -45.64 -6.27 26.60
N GLU A 11 -44.71 -5.40 26.98
CA GLU A 11 -44.14 -4.40 26.08
C GLU A 11 -43.31 -5.14 25.04
N THR A 12 -43.85 -5.25 23.84
CA THR A 12 -43.13 -5.71 22.67
C THR A 12 -42.09 -4.65 22.32
N SER A 13 -40.84 -4.95 22.67
CA SER A 13 -39.65 -4.22 22.25
C SER A 13 -39.63 -4.10 20.72
N ASP A 14 -40.09 -2.97 20.22
CA ASP A 14 -40.01 -2.56 18.82
C ASP A 14 -38.54 -2.34 18.45
N GLN A 15 -37.84 -3.43 18.10
CA GLN A 15 -36.48 -3.40 17.59
C GLN A 15 -36.50 -2.75 16.22
N ARG A 16 -36.38 -1.42 16.20
CA ARG A 16 -36.05 -0.66 15.00
C ARG A 16 -34.74 -1.18 14.43
N LYS A 17 -34.83 -1.99 13.37
CA LYS A 17 -33.70 -2.36 12.52
C LYS A 17 -33.20 -1.08 11.85
N VAL A 18 -32.18 -0.47 12.44
CA VAL A 18 -31.44 0.61 11.81
C VAL A 18 -30.62 0.01 10.67
N CYS A 19 -31.18 -0.01 9.46
CA CYS A 19 -30.43 -0.36 8.27
C CYS A 19 -29.50 0.80 7.92
N LEU A 20 -28.21 0.65 8.23
CA LEU A 20 -27.19 1.54 7.66
C LEU A 20 -27.18 1.37 6.14
N THR A 21 -27.38 2.47 5.42
CA THR A 21 -27.30 2.51 3.96
C THR A 21 -25.88 2.16 3.49
N SER A 22 -25.71 1.50 2.35
CA SER A 22 -24.38 1.08 1.87
C SER A 22 -23.39 2.24 1.73
N GLN A 23 -23.89 3.45 1.43
CA GLN A 23 -23.10 4.68 1.39
C GLN A 23 -22.51 5.06 2.75
N THR A 24 -23.26 4.93 3.85
CA THR A 24 -22.73 5.21 5.19
C THR A 24 -21.70 4.17 5.62
N THR A 25 -21.88 2.90 5.23
CA THR A 25 -20.88 1.86 5.47
C THR A 25 -19.59 2.14 4.69
N TRP A 26 -19.68 2.54 3.42
CA TRP A 26 -18.52 2.85 2.60
C TRP A 26 -17.75 4.06 3.13
N ALA A 27 -18.47 5.14 3.48
CA ALA A 27 -17.87 6.32 4.10
C ALA A 27 -17.18 5.96 5.43
N PHE A 28 -17.79 5.11 6.26
CA PHE A 28 -17.16 4.65 7.49
C PHE A 28 -15.84 3.92 7.21
N PHE A 29 -15.78 3.01 6.25
CA PHE A 29 -14.53 2.30 5.94
C PHE A 29 -13.44 3.20 5.33
N THR A 30 -13.80 4.15 4.47
CA THR A 30 -12.81 5.05 3.86
C THR A 30 -12.26 6.04 4.88
N TYR A 31 -13.12 6.60 5.74
CA TYR A 31 -12.72 7.65 6.67
C TYR A 31 -12.28 7.13 8.04
N ALA A 32 -12.64 5.91 8.45
CA ALA A 32 -12.25 5.35 9.75
C ALA A 32 -10.73 5.28 9.90
N SER A 33 -9.98 4.94 8.84
CA SER A 33 -8.53 4.89 8.88
C SER A 33 -7.90 6.27 9.10
N TYR A 34 -8.44 7.32 8.46
CA TYR A 34 -7.98 8.69 8.63
C TYR A 34 -8.37 9.27 9.98
N ILE A 35 -9.60 9.02 10.44
CA ILE A 35 -10.06 9.43 11.76
C ILE A 35 -9.22 8.73 12.83
N SER A 36 -8.98 7.43 12.70
CA SER A 36 -8.09 6.67 13.59
C SER A 36 -6.67 7.23 13.56
N PHE A 37 -6.13 7.57 12.39
CA PHE A 37 -4.80 8.18 12.27
C PHE A 37 -4.72 9.53 13.00
N PHE A 38 -5.69 10.43 12.78
CA PHE A 38 -5.74 11.73 13.45
C PHE A 38 -5.92 11.59 14.97
N PHE A 39 -6.82 10.71 15.41
CA PHE A 39 -6.99 10.41 16.83
C PHE A 39 -5.71 9.82 17.42
N ASN A 40 -5.00 8.94 16.72
CA ASN A 40 -3.72 8.42 17.18
C ASN A 40 -2.63 9.49 17.20
N ILE A 41 -2.60 10.46 16.28
CA ILE A 41 -1.59 11.53 16.33
C ILE A 41 -1.89 12.53 17.46
N VAL A 42 -3.15 12.87 17.68
CA VAL A 42 -3.52 13.96 18.62
C VAL A 42 -3.81 13.42 20.02
N ALA A 43 -4.56 12.32 20.13
CA ALA A 43 -4.95 11.76 21.42
C ALA A 43 -3.83 10.90 22.05
N TYR A 44 -2.98 10.25 21.25
CA TYR A 44 -1.93 9.40 21.81
C TYR A 44 -0.91 10.17 22.65
N PRO A 45 -0.36 11.32 22.22
CA PRO A 45 0.53 12.11 23.07
C PRO A 45 -0.14 12.53 24.39
N ALA A 46 -1.42 12.91 24.35
CA ALA A 46 -2.18 13.23 25.55
C ALA A 46 -2.30 12.02 26.50
N HIS A 47 -2.58 10.82 25.96
CA HIS A 47 -2.63 9.58 26.74
C HIS A 47 -1.26 9.13 27.28
N VAL A 48 -0.17 9.37 26.54
CA VAL A 48 1.20 9.11 27.00
C VAL A 48 1.57 10.05 28.16
N ILE A 49 1.18 11.33 28.09
CA ILE A 49 1.38 12.29 29.19
C ILE A 49 0.59 11.86 30.45
N LEU A 50 -0.59 11.24 30.27
CA LEU A 50 -1.40 10.72 31.36
C LEU A 50 -0.95 9.34 31.89
N LEU A 51 -0.10 8.60 31.17
CA LEU A 51 0.38 7.27 31.57
C LEU A 51 0.95 7.22 33.01
N PRO A 52 1.84 8.13 33.44
CA PRO A 52 2.39 8.09 34.80
C PRO A 52 1.30 8.22 35.87
N TYR A 53 0.25 8.99 35.58
CA TYR A 53 -0.88 9.18 36.47
C TYR A 53 -1.72 7.91 36.61
N TYR A 54 -1.95 7.19 35.52
CA TYR A 54 -2.60 5.88 35.56
C TYR A 54 -1.76 4.86 36.33
N LEU A 55 -0.44 4.84 36.12
CA LEU A 55 0.47 3.95 36.85
C LEU A 55 0.48 4.25 38.36
N ILE A 56 0.52 5.53 38.76
CA ILE A 56 0.41 5.92 40.16
C ILE A 56 -0.91 5.45 40.76
N ALA A 57 -2.03 5.58 40.03
CA ALA A 57 -3.33 5.11 40.49
C ALA A 57 -3.36 3.59 40.70
N ILE A 58 -2.74 2.82 39.78
CA ILE A 58 -2.63 1.35 39.86
C ILE A 58 -1.73 0.93 41.02
N LEU A 59 -0.57 1.57 41.17
CA LEU A 59 0.43 1.23 42.20
C LEU A 59 -0.04 1.61 43.62
N ALA A 60 -0.89 2.62 43.75
CA ALA A 60 -1.38 3.11 45.05
C ALA A 60 -2.37 2.17 45.77
N ARG A 61 -2.75 1.01 45.18
CA ARG A 61 -3.52 -0.10 45.80
C ARG A 61 -4.58 0.32 46.84
N GLY A 62 -5.35 1.38 46.60
CA GLY A 62 -6.52 1.64 47.45
C GLY A 62 -6.94 3.08 47.65
N LYS A 63 -6.13 4.11 47.37
CA LYS A 63 -6.64 5.50 47.34
C LYS A 63 -5.90 6.31 46.28
N PRO A 64 -6.54 6.64 45.14
CA PRO A 64 -5.95 7.56 44.19
C PRO A 64 -5.75 8.92 44.88
N PRO A 65 -4.70 9.67 44.51
CA PRO A 65 -4.50 11.01 45.05
C PRO A 65 -5.72 11.89 44.75
N GLN A 66 -6.07 12.79 45.67
CA GLN A 66 -7.34 13.53 45.63
C GLN A 66 -7.57 14.30 44.33
N PHE A 67 -6.50 14.81 43.70
CA PHE A 67 -6.61 15.51 42.41
C PHE A 67 -7.10 14.58 41.29
N LEU A 68 -6.66 13.31 41.29
CA LEU A 68 -7.02 12.35 40.27
C LEU A 68 -8.49 11.95 40.39
N ASN A 69 -8.97 11.82 41.63
CA ASN A 69 -10.38 11.55 41.90
C ASN A 69 -11.27 12.71 41.43
N LYS A 70 -10.87 13.96 41.70
CA LYS A 70 -11.55 15.15 41.16
C LYS A 70 -11.51 15.21 39.64
N TRP A 71 -10.40 14.82 39.02
CA TRP A 71 -10.26 14.82 37.56
C TRP A 71 -11.14 13.76 36.89
N VAL A 72 -11.17 12.53 37.44
CA VAL A 72 -12.04 11.45 36.95
C VAL A 72 -13.50 11.85 37.13
N TYR A 73 -13.88 12.38 38.29
CA TYR A 73 -15.24 12.87 38.54
C TYR A 73 -15.64 14.00 37.59
N PHE A 74 -14.73 14.95 37.33
CA PHE A 74 -14.97 16.05 36.38
C PHE A 74 -15.20 15.52 34.96
N ASN A 75 -14.35 14.59 34.50
CA ASN A 75 -14.49 14.00 33.17
C ASN A 75 -15.73 13.11 33.06
N SER A 76 -16.04 12.28 34.07
CA SER A 76 -17.21 11.41 34.02
C SER A 76 -18.52 12.21 34.07
N HIS A 77 -18.57 13.26 34.91
CA HIS A 77 -19.71 14.16 34.97
C HIS A 77 -19.85 14.97 33.67
N GLY A 78 -18.74 15.47 33.11
CA GLY A 78 -18.74 16.24 31.86
C GLY A 78 -19.13 15.42 30.63
N LEU A 79 -18.57 14.21 30.49
CA LEU A 79 -18.78 13.35 29.33
C LEU A 79 -20.11 12.58 29.39
N PHE A 80 -20.48 12.08 30.57
CA PHE A 80 -21.58 11.12 30.70
C PHE A 80 -22.78 11.62 31.52
N ARG A 81 -22.69 12.80 32.14
CA ARG A 81 -23.69 13.31 33.11
C ARG A 81 -24.09 12.27 34.16
N ALA A 82 -23.21 11.35 34.50
CA ALA A 82 -23.49 10.30 35.45
C ALA A 82 -23.46 10.85 36.88
N LYS A 83 -24.48 10.52 37.69
CA LYS A 83 -24.47 10.76 39.13
C LYS A 83 -23.88 9.53 39.82
N HIS A 84 -22.63 9.61 40.24
CA HIS A 84 -21.97 8.53 40.96
C HIS A 84 -22.24 8.64 42.47
N GLN A 85 -22.57 7.53 43.12
CA GLN A 85 -22.47 7.40 44.57
C GLN A 85 -21.01 7.16 44.96
N GLU A 86 -20.57 7.67 46.12
CA GLU A 86 -19.15 7.69 46.56
C GLU A 86 -18.45 6.30 46.63
N GLY A 87 -19.20 5.20 46.51
CA GLY A 87 -18.65 3.84 46.45
C GLY A 87 -18.44 3.24 45.05
N GLU A 88 -19.04 3.80 44.00
CA GLU A 88 -19.03 3.19 42.65
C GLU A 88 -17.83 3.60 41.79
N VAL A 89 -17.07 4.60 42.23
CA VAL A 89 -15.94 5.19 41.48
C VAL A 89 -14.91 4.14 41.05
N TRP A 90 -14.71 3.09 41.85
CA TRP A 90 -13.79 2.00 41.53
C TRP A 90 -14.16 1.21 40.27
N ARG A 91 -15.47 1.06 39.99
CA ARG A 91 -15.93 0.38 38.78
C ARG A 91 -15.56 1.18 37.53
N ASP A 92 -15.68 2.50 37.61
CA ASP A 92 -15.31 3.41 36.52
C ASP A 92 -13.80 3.45 36.29
N TYR A 93 -12.99 3.31 37.34
CA TYR A 93 -11.55 3.16 37.22
C TYR A 93 -11.15 1.90 36.43
N TRP A 94 -11.80 0.76 36.68
CA TRP A 94 -11.56 -0.45 35.90
C TRP A 94 -11.98 -0.28 34.44
N CYS A 95 -13.12 0.36 34.18
CA CYS A 95 -13.53 0.69 32.81
C CYS A 95 -12.51 1.59 32.10
N LEU A 96 -12.04 2.65 32.74
CA LEU A 96 -10.96 3.52 32.22
C LEU A 96 -9.67 2.74 31.97
N TYR A 97 -9.32 1.81 32.85
CA TYR A 97 -8.16 0.94 32.69
C TYR A 97 -8.29 0.04 31.45
N TYR A 98 -9.42 -0.63 31.26
CA TYR A 98 -9.64 -1.48 30.07
C TYR A 98 -9.64 -0.68 28.78
N ILE A 99 -10.25 0.52 28.79
CA ILE A 99 -10.19 1.45 27.66
C ILE A 99 -8.74 1.81 27.35
N TYR A 100 -7.97 2.17 28.38
CA TYR A 100 -6.56 2.55 28.24
C TYR A 100 -5.69 1.39 27.72
N PHE A 101 -5.83 0.20 28.31
CA PHE A 101 -5.14 -1.00 27.86
C PHE A 101 -5.52 -1.35 26.41
N GLY A 102 -6.80 -1.21 26.06
CA GLY A 102 -7.30 -1.37 24.69
C GLY A 102 -6.65 -0.38 23.72
N PHE A 103 -6.47 0.89 24.11
CA PHE A 103 -5.74 1.88 23.32
C PHE A 103 -4.27 1.52 23.13
N ILE A 104 -3.57 1.08 24.17
CA ILE A 104 -2.18 0.62 24.05
C ILE A 104 -2.09 -0.56 23.09
N LEU A 105 -2.94 -1.57 23.27
CA LEU A 105 -2.93 -2.75 22.41
C LEU A 105 -3.21 -2.37 20.95
N ASN A 106 -4.19 -1.50 20.71
CA ASN A 106 -4.52 -0.99 19.38
C ASN A 106 -3.33 -0.23 18.77
N PHE A 107 -2.67 0.63 19.54
CA PHE A 107 -1.48 1.35 19.09
C PHE A 107 -0.31 0.42 18.74
N VAL A 108 -0.05 -0.61 19.56
CA VAL A 108 0.98 -1.62 19.26
C VAL A 108 0.64 -2.37 17.98
N LEU A 109 -0.62 -2.79 17.80
CA LEU A 109 -1.08 -3.45 16.57
C LEU A 109 -0.93 -2.53 15.35
N TRP A 110 -1.21 -1.23 15.50
CA TRP A 110 -1.03 -0.24 14.45
C TRP A 110 0.44 -0.06 14.06
N LEU A 111 1.36 0.02 15.03
CA LEU A 111 2.80 0.07 14.76
C LEU A 111 3.30 -1.20 14.06
N LEU A 112 2.82 -2.38 14.49
CA LEU A 112 3.12 -3.65 13.82
C LEU A 112 2.62 -3.65 12.37
N ALA A 113 1.39 -3.17 12.13
CA ALA A 113 0.83 -3.08 10.79
C ALA A 113 1.65 -2.16 9.87
N ILE A 114 2.08 -0.99 10.36
CA ILE A 114 2.95 -0.07 9.60
C ILE A 114 4.29 -0.72 9.30
N THR A 115 4.88 -1.40 10.27
CA THR A 115 6.17 -2.09 10.10
C THR A 115 6.06 -3.20 9.05
N LEU A 116 4.99 -3.99 9.09
CA LEU A 116 4.72 -5.04 8.10
C LEU A 116 4.49 -4.47 6.71
N LEU A 117 3.71 -3.41 6.57
CA LEU A 117 3.49 -2.72 5.30
C LEU A 117 4.79 -2.18 4.70
N SER A 118 5.64 -1.56 5.54
CA SER A 118 6.95 -1.09 5.12
C SER A 118 7.85 -2.23 4.64
N LEU A 119 7.84 -3.37 5.32
CA LEU A 119 8.62 -4.55 4.94
C LEU A 119 8.13 -5.11 3.60
N ILE A 120 6.82 -5.25 3.43
CA ILE A 120 6.21 -5.69 2.17
C ILE A 120 6.63 -4.76 1.02
N PHE A 121 6.54 -3.44 1.23
CA PHE A 121 6.94 -2.47 0.22
C PHE A 121 8.42 -2.61 -0.18
N THR A 122 9.32 -2.78 0.79
CA THR A 122 10.75 -3.03 0.51
C THR A 122 10.97 -4.31 -0.30
N ILE A 123 10.23 -5.39 0.00
CA ILE A 123 10.28 -6.63 -0.79
C ILE A 123 9.82 -6.37 -2.24
N PHE A 124 8.74 -5.61 -2.44
CA PHE A 124 8.28 -5.28 -3.78
C PHE A 124 9.33 -4.48 -4.59
N VAL A 125 9.94 -3.47 -3.97
CA VAL A 125 11.03 -2.70 -4.59
C VAL A 125 12.19 -3.64 -4.97
N PHE A 126 12.58 -4.53 -4.06
CA PHE A 126 13.64 -5.51 -4.33
C PHE A 126 13.28 -6.44 -5.49
N ILE A 127 12.06 -6.97 -5.55
CA ILE A 127 11.61 -7.84 -6.66
C ILE A 127 11.69 -7.09 -8.00
N GLU A 128 11.25 -5.84 -8.04
CA GLU A 128 11.30 -5.00 -9.25
C GLU A 128 12.74 -4.72 -9.69
N GLU A 129 13.64 -4.39 -8.75
CA GLU A 129 15.07 -4.22 -9.03
C GLU A 129 15.70 -5.52 -9.55
N TRP A 130 15.40 -6.66 -8.92
CA TRP A 130 15.86 -7.97 -9.39
C TRP A 130 15.34 -8.31 -10.78
N ARG A 131 14.10 -7.94 -11.11
CA ARG A 131 13.55 -8.12 -12.46
C ARG A 131 14.33 -7.31 -13.50
N ILE A 132 14.71 -6.07 -13.17
CA ILE A 132 15.50 -5.22 -14.06
C ILE A 132 16.91 -5.82 -14.24
N ILE A 133 17.58 -6.19 -13.14
CA ILE A 133 18.93 -6.76 -13.16
C ILE A 133 18.96 -8.06 -13.96
N THR A 134 18.02 -8.97 -13.72
CA THR A 134 17.95 -10.25 -14.44
C THR A 134 17.68 -10.06 -15.93
N ASN A 135 16.85 -9.09 -16.32
CA ASN A 135 16.61 -8.76 -17.73
C ASN A 135 17.87 -8.19 -18.40
N VAL A 136 18.61 -7.31 -17.72
CA VAL A 136 19.91 -6.78 -18.20
C VAL A 136 20.93 -7.92 -18.33
N MET A 137 21.09 -8.74 -17.30
CA MET A 137 22.01 -9.87 -17.31
C MET A 137 21.67 -10.86 -18.43
N TYR A 138 20.39 -11.16 -18.64
CA TYR A 138 19.91 -12.03 -19.72
C TYR A 138 20.28 -11.47 -21.10
N ARG A 139 20.10 -10.16 -21.33
CA ARG A 139 20.51 -9.50 -22.58
C ARG A 139 22.02 -9.52 -22.78
N LEU A 140 22.81 -9.33 -21.73
CA LEU A 140 24.28 -9.35 -21.83
C LEU A 140 24.81 -10.77 -22.11
N THR A 141 24.23 -11.78 -21.48
CA THR A 141 24.67 -13.17 -21.64
C THR A 141 24.18 -13.81 -22.93
N PHE A 142 22.89 -13.64 -23.27
CA PHE A 142 22.27 -14.34 -24.40
C PHE A 142 22.05 -13.47 -25.64
N GLY A 143 22.05 -12.13 -25.49
CA GLY A 143 21.82 -11.22 -26.61
C GLY A 143 22.92 -11.28 -27.67
N SER A 144 24.18 -11.42 -27.28
CA SER A 144 25.29 -11.65 -28.22
C SER A 144 25.28 -13.08 -28.80
N TRP A 145 24.80 -14.06 -28.04
CA TRP A 145 24.75 -15.46 -28.49
C TRP A 145 23.78 -15.65 -29.66
N ILE A 146 22.65 -14.94 -29.66
CA ILE A 146 21.69 -14.94 -30.77
C ILE A 146 22.28 -14.39 -32.07
N LYS A 147 23.19 -13.42 -32.00
CA LYS A 147 23.89 -12.91 -33.19
C LYS A 147 24.84 -13.97 -33.78
N ILE A 148 25.59 -14.66 -32.91
CA ILE A 148 26.57 -15.66 -33.33
C ILE A 148 25.89 -16.91 -33.93
N VAL A 149 24.75 -17.33 -33.39
CA VAL A 149 24.03 -18.51 -33.88
C VAL A 149 23.30 -18.26 -35.20
N ASN A 150 22.79 -17.05 -35.42
CA ASN A 150 21.96 -16.76 -36.60
C ASN A 150 22.76 -16.32 -37.84
N ASP A 151 24.00 -15.83 -37.70
CA ASP A 151 24.89 -15.51 -38.82
C ASP A 151 26.19 -16.36 -38.77
N PRO A 152 26.13 -17.66 -39.11
CA PRO A 152 27.30 -18.52 -39.10
C PRO A 152 28.30 -18.23 -40.25
N GLU A 153 27.95 -17.37 -41.21
CA GLU A 153 28.73 -17.15 -42.44
C GLU A 153 30.04 -16.35 -42.23
N GLU A 154 30.17 -15.59 -41.14
CA GLU A 154 31.40 -14.78 -40.90
C GLU A 154 32.58 -15.55 -40.29
N LEU A 155 32.37 -16.78 -39.81
CA LEU A 155 33.43 -17.58 -39.16
C LEU A 155 34.27 -18.44 -40.13
N GLN A 156 33.98 -18.44 -41.43
CA GLN A 156 34.74 -19.21 -42.43
C GLN A 156 35.76 -18.40 -43.27
N GLY A 157 35.99 -17.12 -42.96
CA GLY A 157 36.72 -16.22 -43.86
C GLY A 157 37.96 -15.52 -43.31
N THR A 158 38.81 -16.16 -42.50
CA THR A 158 40.15 -15.59 -42.21
C THR A 158 41.22 -16.67 -42.19
N SER A 159 41.49 -17.22 -43.37
CA SER A 159 42.81 -17.70 -43.73
C SER A 159 43.25 -16.93 -44.97
N THR A 160 44.00 -15.86 -44.77
CA THR A 160 44.95 -15.38 -45.76
C THR A 160 46.18 -14.91 -45.01
N ASP A 161 47.14 -15.81 -44.96
CA ASP A 161 48.53 -15.42 -45.19
C ASP A 161 48.55 -14.59 -46.48
N ASP A 162 48.90 -13.31 -46.40
CA ASP A 162 49.89 -12.79 -47.34
C ASP A 162 50.51 -11.48 -46.86
N VAL A 163 51.84 -11.51 -46.89
CA VAL A 163 52.76 -10.40 -46.71
C VAL A 163 52.85 -9.70 -48.06
N THR A 164 52.63 -8.39 -48.13
CA THR A 164 53.33 -7.56 -49.13
C THR A 164 53.31 -6.09 -48.74
N GLU A 165 54.50 -5.57 -48.44
CA GLU A 165 54.84 -4.15 -48.51
C GLU A 165 54.77 -3.68 -49.97
N GLY A 166 54.17 -2.51 -50.23
CA GLY A 166 54.25 -1.87 -51.53
C GLY A 166 53.14 -0.86 -51.76
N GLY A 167 53.44 0.42 -51.52
CA GLY A 167 52.47 1.50 -51.70
C GLY A 167 52.09 1.72 -53.16
N THR A 168 50.84 2.11 -53.41
CA THR A 168 50.43 3.02 -54.50
C THR A 168 49.06 3.63 -54.11
N GLU A 169 48.85 4.89 -54.49
CA GLU A 169 47.71 5.77 -54.21
C GLU A 169 46.31 5.16 -54.48
N PRO A 170 45.26 5.54 -53.71
CA PRO A 170 43.89 5.26 -54.09
C PRO A 170 43.32 6.37 -54.99
N LYS A 171 43.11 6.02 -56.26
CA LYS A 171 42.16 6.69 -57.15
C LYS A 171 40.75 6.16 -56.90
N VAL A 172 39.82 7.12 -56.86
CA VAL A 172 38.36 7.01 -56.80
C VAL A 172 37.80 6.12 -57.91
N ALA A 173 36.84 5.25 -57.58
CA ALA A 173 35.64 4.98 -58.38
C ALA A 173 34.69 4.00 -57.64
N ASP A 174 33.57 4.54 -57.18
CA ASP A 174 32.21 4.02 -57.28
C ASP A 174 32.03 2.49 -57.30
N GLU A 175 31.61 1.95 -56.15
CA GLU A 175 30.92 0.65 -56.09
C GLU A 175 29.51 0.83 -55.52
N GLU A 176 28.58 0.72 -56.45
CA GLU A 176 27.13 0.80 -56.32
C GLU A 176 26.64 -0.41 -55.50
N SER A 177 26.34 -0.19 -54.21
CA SER A 177 25.77 -1.23 -53.37
C SER A 177 24.27 -1.35 -53.63
N GLU A 178 23.90 -2.46 -54.28
CA GLU A 178 22.53 -2.94 -54.42
C GLU A 178 21.89 -3.14 -53.03
N ILE A 179 21.20 -2.12 -52.55
CA ILE A 179 20.26 -2.25 -51.44
C ILE A 179 19.06 -3.04 -51.99
N LYS A 180 19.10 -4.37 -51.81
CA LYS A 180 17.91 -5.23 -51.95
C LYS A 180 16.86 -4.77 -50.94
N GLY A 181 15.99 -3.89 -51.41
CA GLY A 181 14.86 -3.36 -50.67
C GLY A 181 13.91 -4.49 -50.26
N LYS A 182 14.03 -4.94 -49.01
CA LYS A 182 12.87 -5.48 -48.29
C LYS A 182 11.87 -4.32 -48.18
N LYS A 183 10.88 -4.28 -49.07
CA LYS A 183 9.69 -3.43 -48.91
C LYS A 183 9.11 -3.73 -47.53
N LYS A 184 9.41 -2.87 -46.56
CA LYS A 184 8.73 -2.87 -45.27
C LYS A 184 7.31 -2.43 -45.59
N GLU A 185 6.34 -3.30 -45.37
CA GLU A 185 4.94 -2.93 -45.45
C GLU A 185 4.69 -1.95 -44.29
N VAL A 186 4.52 -0.68 -44.64
CA VAL A 186 4.22 0.39 -43.69
C VAL A 186 2.70 0.59 -43.70
N THR A 187 2.09 0.59 -42.53
CA THR A 187 0.67 0.94 -42.35
C THR A 187 0.58 2.29 -41.63
N VAL A 188 -0.57 2.95 -41.70
CA VAL A 188 -0.78 4.25 -41.06
C VAL A 188 -1.74 4.08 -39.89
N CYS A 189 -1.37 4.59 -38.72
CA CYS A 189 -2.24 4.51 -37.55
C CYS A 189 -3.56 5.27 -37.81
N PRO A 190 -4.73 4.63 -37.66
CA PRO A 190 -6.02 5.26 -37.94
C PRO A 190 -6.39 6.37 -36.95
N VAL A 191 -5.75 6.40 -35.78
CA VAL A 191 -6.06 7.36 -34.70
C VAL A 191 -5.20 8.61 -34.79
N CYS A 192 -3.90 8.47 -35.06
CA CYS A 192 -2.96 9.60 -35.01
C CYS A 192 -2.23 9.91 -36.33
N GLY A 193 -2.44 9.09 -37.36
CA GLY A 193 -1.87 9.30 -38.70
C GLY A 193 -0.37 9.06 -38.82
N VAL A 194 0.27 8.44 -37.82
CA VAL A 194 1.71 8.13 -37.87
C VAL A 194 1.95 6.84 -38.65
N GLU A 195 3.01 6.83 -39.47
CA GLU A 195 3.48 5.64 -40.16
C GLU A 195 4.13 4.65 -39.18
N ILE A 196 3.80 3.38 -39.33
CA ILE A 196 4.16 2.29 -38.43
C ILE A 196 4.42 1.02 -39.23
N ASP A 197 5.25 0.14 -38.68
CA ASP A 197 5.51 -1.17 -39.27
C ASP A 197 4.26 -2.06 -39.16
N SER A 198 3.85 -2.69 -40.26
CA SER A 198 2.66 -3.56 -40.32
C SER A 198 2.68 -4.73 -39.34
N LYS A 199 3.85 -5.06 -38.78
CA LYS A 199 4.00 -6.13 -37.78
C LYS A 199 3.67 -5.70 -36.35
N THR A 200 3.35 -4.43 -36.11
CA THR A 200 3.08 -3.91 -34.77
C THR A 200 1.58 -3.94 -34.45
N THR A 201 1.21 -4.52 -33.30
CA THR A 201 -0.19 -4.62 -32.84
C THR A 201 -0.71 -3.35 -32.16
N TYR A 202 0.17 -2.41 -31.82
CA TYR A 202 -0.17 -1.18 -31.13
C TYR A 202 0.65 0.02 -31.64
N CYS A 203 0.05 1.20 -31.63
CA CYS A 203 0.73 2.42 -32.03
C CYS A 203 1.69 2.89 -30.92
N PRO A 204 2.99 3.11 -31.20
CA PRO A 204 3.96 3.58 -30.21
C PRO A 204 3.73 5.04 -29.79
N LYS A 205 2.97 5.82 -30.58
CA LYS A 205 2.73 7.25 -30.31
C LYS A 205 1.49 7.49 -29.45
N CYS A 206 0.39 6.78 -29.69
CA CYS A 206 -0.88 7.00 -29.00
C CYS A 206 -1.39 5.78 -28.19
N GLY A 207 -0.74 4.62 -28.30
CA GLY A 207 -1.11 3.41 -27.56
C GLY A 207 -2.36 2.68 -28.06
N SER A 208 -2.97 3.12 -29.17
CA SER A 208 -4.14 2.46 -29.75
C SER A 208 -3.78 1.15 -30.45
N TYR A 209 -4.66 0.16 -30.36
CA TYR A 209 -4.54 -1.12 -31.06
C TYR A 209 -4.75 -0.94 -32.57
N ILE A 210 -4.11 -1.81 -33.36
CA ILE A 210 -4.09 -1.74 -34.82
C ILE A 210 -4.61 -3.09 -35.32
N GLU A 211 -5.83 -3.06 -35.86
CA GLU A 211 -6.53 -4.19 -36.46
C GLU A 211 -6.14 -4.39 -37.93
#